data_AF-A0A7S2HPS9-F1
#
_entry.id   AF-A0A7S2HPS9-F1
#
_cell.length_a   1.000
_cell.length_b   1.000
_cell.length_c   1.000
_cell.angle_alpha   90.00
_cell.angle_beta   90.00
_cell.angle_gamma   90.00
#
_symmetry.space_group_name_H-M   'P 1'
#
loop_
_entity.id
_entity.type
_entity.pdbx_description
1 polymer ?
#
loop_
_entity_poly.entity_id
_entity_poly.type
_entity_poly.pdbx_seq_one_letter_code
_entity_poly.pdbx_strand_id
1 'polypeptide(L)'
;AMAEPSREEALRAVSLALGLLKTNDSFHEAVDCDEARRALRHWSGEARLPPSETEDWEHNPRLMVILRHLRQLQHACKLAGIKVPLHSVLARTDVIDFPDGSKLADGKMIPKPEEKPVEAPSEEEQRASEAQREAEIEEQGQAIRDEAWQKQKRQLKWQLAAAT
;
A
#
# COMPACT_ATOMS: atom_id res chain seq x y z
N ALA A 1 13.54 8.49 39.90
CA ALA A 1 12.57 8.79 38.84
C ALA A 1 13.32 8.73 37.52
N MET A 2 12.94 7.86 36.59
CA MET A 2 13.49 7.92 35.24
C MET A 2 12.79 9.06 34.51
N ALA A 3 13.53 9.90 33.78
CA ALA A 3 12.93 10.95 32.97
C ALA A 3 12.03 10.31 31.91
N GLU A 4 10.80 10.80 31.78
CA GLU A 4 9.90 10.38 30.71
C GLU A 4 10.56 10.75 29.36
N PRO A 5 10.64 9.82 28.39
CA PRO A 5 11.23 10.09 27.10
C PRO A 5 10.45 11.19 26.38
N SER A 6 11.14 12.04 25.64
CA SER A 6 10.48 13.06 24.82
C SER A 6 9.61 12.39 23.75
N ARG A 7 8.54 13.08 23.32
CA ARG A 7 7.65 12.57 22.27
C ARG A 7 8.41 12.23 20.98
N GLU A 8 9.41 13.02 20.62
CA GLU A 8 10.26 12.78 19.45
C GLU A 8 11.09 11.50 19.57
N GLU A 9 11.66 11.24 20.75
CA GLU A 9 12.40 9.99 21.01
C GLU A 9 11.47 8.78 20.93
N ALA A 10 10.26 8.89 21.47
CA ALA A 10 9.26 7.84 21.38
C ALA A 10 8.86 7.56 19.91
N LEU A 11 8.64 8.60 19.10
CA LEU A 11 8.37 8.45 17.67
C LEU A 11 9.54 7.85 16.89
N ARG A 12 10.78 8.23 17.23
CA ARG A 12 11.98 7.59 16.67
C ARG A 12 12.05 6.11 17.05
N ALA A 13 11.75 5.75 18.29
CA ALA A 13 11.70 4.36 18.72
C ALA A 13 10.64 3.54 17.96
N VAL A 14 9.49 4.13 17.67
CA VAL A 14 8.46 3.51 16.81
C VAL A 14 9.00 3.27 15.40
N SER A 15 9.63 4.28 14.78
CA SER A 15 10.17 4.13 13.43
C SER A 15 11.28 3.07 13.36
N LEU A 16 12.16 3.01 14.37
CA LEU A 16 13.17 1.95 14.47
C LEU A 16 12.53 0.56 14.60
N ALA A 17 11.52 0.42 15.46
CA ALA A 17 10.80 -0.84 15.61
C ALA A 17 10.10 -1.27 14.31
N LEU A 18 9.51 -0.33 13.57
CA LEU A 18 8.92 -0.59 12.26
C LEU A 18 9.96 -0.96 11.21
N GLY A 19 11.11 -0.27 11.17
CA GLY A 19 12.21 -0.61 10.26
C GLY A 19 12.78 -2.01 10.51
N LEU A 20 12.91 -2.39 11.79
CA LEU A 20 13.31 -3.74 12.18
C LEU A 20 12.28 -4.80 11.76
N LEU A 21 10.98 -4.52 11.91
CA LEU A 21 9.92 -5.42 11.48
C LEU A 21 9.87 -5.56 9.95
N LYS A 22 9.95 -4.45 9.22
CA LYS A 22 9.92 -4.37 7.75
C LYS A 22 10.98 -5.24 7.07
N THR A 23 12.16 -5.33 7.68
CA THR A 23 13.30 -6.09 7.17
C THR A 23 13.38 -7.52 7.73
N ASN A 24 12.46 -7.90 8.62
CA ASN A 24 12.46 -9.20 9.26
C ASN A 24 11.61 -10.20 8.46
N ASP A 25 12.24 -10.87 7.50
CA ASP A 25 11.55 -11.86 6.66
C ASP A 25 10.95 -13.03 7.47
N SER A 26 11.63 -13.48 8.53
CA SER A 26 11.12 -14.55 9.39
C SER A 26 9.82 -14.17 10.11
N PHE A 27 9.69 -12.90 10.48
CA PHE A 27 8.44 -12.36 11.04
C PHE A 27 7.33 -12.39 10.00
N HIS A 28 7.60 -11.91 8.78
CA HIS A 28 6.59 -11.87 7.72
C HIS A 28 6.16 -13.26 7.25
N GLU A 29 7.10 -14.21 7.13
CA GLU A 29 6.80 -15.60 6.82
C GLU A 29 5.88 -16.21 7.89
N ALA A 30 6.12 -15.91 9.18
CA ALA A 30 5.27 -16.36 10.26
C ALA A 30 3.87 -15.73 10.21
N VAL A 31 3.77 -14.45 9.82
CA VAL A 31 2.52 -13.69 9.69
C VAL A 31 1.64 -14.20 8.53
N ASP A 32 2.22 -14.80 7.50
CA ASP A 32 1.46 -15.36 6.38
C ASP A 32 0.66 -16.61 6.74
N CYS A 33 0.89 -17.19 7.92
CA CYS A 33 0.10 -18.29 8.44
C CYS A 33 -1.32 -17.81 8.84
N ASP A 34 -2.36 -18.55 8.47
CA ASP A 34 -3.75 -18.18 8.77
C ASP A 34 -4.02 -18.00 10.26
N GLU A 35 -3.39 -18.84 11.09
CA GLU A 35 -3.48 -18.75 12.54
C GLU A 35 -2.86 -17.46 13.09
N ALA A 36 -1.77 -16.99 12.48
CA ALA A 36 -1.15 -15.70 12.83
C ALA A 36 -2.05 -14.54 12.46
N ARG A 37 -2.67 -14.55 11.28
CA ARG A 37 -3.68 -13.55 10.90
C ARG A 37 -4.89 -13.59 11.85
N ARG A 38 -5.30 -14.81 12.24
CA ARG A 38 -6.14 -15.17 13.41
C ARG A 38 -5.85 -14.31 14.63
N ALA A 39 -4.67 -14.56 15.18
CA ALA A 39 -4.17 -13.97 16.42
C ALA A 39 -4.00 -12.45 16.32
N LEU A 40 -3.53 -11.93 15.19
CA LEU A 40 -3.36 -10.50 14.95
C LEU A 40 -4.68 -9.75 15.00
N ARG A 41 -5.74 -10.26 14.35
CA ARG A 41 -7.07 -9.65 14.38
C ARG A 41 -7.72 -9.69 15.77
N HIS A 42 -7.49 -10.77 16.53
CA HIS A 42 -7.91 -10.84 17.92
C HIS A 42 -7.18 -9.80 18.78
N TRP A 43 -5.86 -9.70 18.61
CA TRP A 43 -5.01 -8.80 19.37
C TRP A 43 -5.27 -7.32 19.04
N SER A 44 -5.52 -7.01 17.77
CA SER A 44 -5.91 -5.67 17.32
C SER A 44 -7.30 -5.25 17.77
N GLY A 45 -8.13 -6.22 18.12
CA GLY A 45 -9.53 -6.03 18.48
C GLY A 45 -10.47 -5.95 17.28
N GLU A 46 -9.99 -6.16 16.05
CA GLU A 46 -10.82 -6.25 14.85
C GLU A 46 -11.80 -7.43 14.91
N ALA A 47 -11.35 -8.58 15.40
CA ALA A 47 -12.17 -9.77 15.54
C ALA A 47 -11.79 -10.52 16.82
N ARG A 48 -12.40 -10.15 17.95
CA ARG A 48 -12.16 -10.83 19.23
C ARG A 48 -12.75 -12.23 19.24
N LEU A 49 -11.85 -13.21 19.28
CA LEU A 49 -12.18 -14.63 19.47
C LEU A 49 -12.41 -14.99 20.96
N PRO A 50 -13.22 -16.03 21.25
CA PRO A 50 -13.42 -16.53 22.60
C PRO A 50 -12.13 -17.19 23.16
N PRO A 51 -11.96 -17.24 24.50
CA PRO A 51 -10.75 -17.78 25.13
C PRO A 51 -10.38 -19.19 24.68
N SER A 52 -11.37 -20.05 24.47
CA SER A 52 -11.19 -21.44 24.03
C SER A 52 -10.48 -21.59 22.69
N GLU A 53 -10.54 -20.57 21.83
CA GLU A 53 -9.82 -20.56 20.54
C GLU A 53 -8.42 -19.96 20.63
N THR A 54 -8.07 -19.36 21.78
CA THR A 54 -6.80 -18.66 21.99
C THR A 54 -5.83 -19.41 22.91
N GLU A 55 -6.30 -20.43 23.63
CA GLU A 55 -5.49 -21.24 24.56
C GLU A 55 -4.31 -21.89 23.83
N ASP A 56 -4.52 -22.43 22.64
CA ASP A 56 -3.46 -23.13 21.88
C ASP A 56 -2.35 -22.19 21.35
N TRP A 57 -2.57 -20.87 21.34
CA TRP A 57 -1.61 -19.93 20.76
C TRP A 57 -0.30 -19.83 21.55
N GLU A 58 -0.34 -20.10 22.86
CA GLU A 58 0.86 -20.06 23.70
C GLU A 58 1.85 -21.20 23.35
N HIS A 59 1.34 -22.29 22.79
CA HIS A 59 2.12 -23.44 22.37
C HIS A 59 2.68 -23.30 20.94
N ASN A 60 2.19 -22.34 20.16
CA ASN A 60 2.66 -22.12 18.81
C ASN A 60 3.92 -21.22 18.80
N PRO A 61 5.12 -21.76 18.51
CA PRO A 61 6.36 -20.98 18.57
C PRO A 61 6.39 -19.83 17.56
N ARG A 62 5.71 -19.96 16.43
CA ARG A 62 5.65 -18.90 15.40
C ARG A 62 4.85 -17.71 15.90
N LEU A 63 3.70 -17.95 16.52
CA LEU A 63 2.89 -16.90 17.13
C LEU A 63 3.64 -16.19 18.26
N MET A 64 4.36 -16.94 19.09
CA MET A 64 5.13 -16.37 20.18
C MET A 64 6.23 -15.42 19.70
N VAL A 65 6.89 -15.73 18.58
CA VAL A 65 7.86 -14.82 17.95
C VAL A 65 7.18 -13.54 17.48
N ILE A 66 6.05 -13.64 16.78
CA ILE A 66 5.28 -12.48 16.30
C ILE A 66 4.84 -11.60 17.47
N LEU A 67 4.22 -12.19 18.50
CA LEU A 67 3.73 -11.48 19.68
C LEU A 67 4.86 -10.79 20.44
N ARG A 68 6.05 -11.40 20.50
CA ARG A 68 7.23 -10.77 21.12
C ARG A 68 7.63 -9.48 20.38
N HIS A 69 7.71 -9.52 19.05
CA HIS A 69 8.04 -8.33 18.27
C HIS A 69 6.95 -7.26 18.36
N LEU A 70 5.68 -7.67 18.36
CA LEU A 70 4.57 -6.73 18.51
C LEU A 70 4.51 -6.10 19.90
N ARG A 71 4.89 -6.79 20.98
CA ARG A 71 5.01 -6.19 22.31
C ARG A 71 6.05 -5.07 22.34
N GLN A 72 7.18 -5.24 21.65
CA GLN A 72 8.20 -4.20 21.55
C GLN A 72 7.65 -2.96 20.82
N LEU A 73 6.98 -3.18 19.67
CA LEU A 73 6.32 -2.12 18.94
C LEU A 73 5.22 -1.44 19.78
N GLN A 74 4.38 -2.21 20.47
CA GLN A 74 3.31 -1.71 21.33
C GLN A 74 3.86 -0.83 22.45
N HIS A 75 4.99 -1.21 23.05
CA HIS A 75 5.65 -0.41 24.06
C HIS A 75 6.08 0.95 23.50
N ALA A 76 6.75 0.97 22.34
CA ALA A 76 7.14 2.21 21.67
C ALA A 76 5.92 3.07 21.29
N CYS A 77 4.87 2.46 20.73
CA CYS A 77 3.62 3.14 20.40
C CYS A 77 2.94 3.74 21.63
N LYS A 78 2.94 3.03 22.76
CA LYS A 78 2.38 3.51 24.03
C LYS A 78 3.12 4.74 24.54
N LEU A 79 4.45 4.74 24.48
CA LEU A 79 5.27 5.89 24.86
C LEU A 79 5.01 7.10 23.95
N ALA A 80 4.79 6.85 22.65
CA ALA A 80 4.47 7.90 21.68
C ALA A 80 3.00 8.37 21.73
N GLY A 81 2.13 7.71 22.52
CA GLY A 81 0.70 8.02 22.60
C GLY A 81 -0.08 7.64 21.33
N ILE A 82 0.41 6.67 20.57
CA ILE A 82 -0.20 6.24 19.29
C ILE A 82 -0.71 4.81 19.38
N LYS A 83 -1.68 4.47 18.53
CA LYS A 83 -2.10 3.07 18.34
C LYS A 83 -1.05 2.31 17.52
N VAL A 84 -1.03 1.00 17.67
CA VAL A 84 -0.12 0.12 16.92
C VAL A 84 -0.57 0.08 15.45
N PRO A 85 0.28 0.53 14.49
CA PRO A 85 -0.09 0.63 13.08
C PRO A 85 0.05 -0.72 12.38
N LEU A 86 -0.85 -1.66 12.69
CA LEU A 86 -0.77 -3.03 12.14
C LEU A 86 -0.84 -3.05 10.61
N HIS A 87 -1.60 -2.15 9.99
CA HIS A 87 -1.65 -2.06 8.53
C HIS A 87 -0.27 -1.77 7.92
N SER A 88 0.50 -0.84 8.50
CA SER A 88 1.86 -0.52 8.04
C SER A 88 2.81 -1.70 8.24
N VAL A 89 2.71 -2.37 9.40
CA VAL A 89 3.50 -3.59 9.67
C VAL A 89 3.21 -4.68 8.63
N LEU A 90 1.94 -4.95 8.34
CA LEU A 90 1.54 -5.98 7.37
C LEU A 90 1.93 -5.61 5.93
N ALA A 91 1.87 -4.32 5.58
CA ALA A 91 2.25 -3.82 4.26
C ALA A 91 3.77 -3.70 4.07
N ARG A 92 4.59 -4.05 5.07
CA ARG A 92 6.04 -3.81 5.09
C ARG A 92 6.40 -2.34 4.86
N THR A 93 5.58 -1.43 5.39
CA THR A 93 5.82 0.02 5.33
C THR A 93 6.15 0.56 6.70
N ASP A 94 7.06 1.53 6.73
CA ASP A 94 7.43 2.30 7.91
C ASP A 94 6.70 3.65 7.96
N VAL A 95 5.74 3.84 7.05
CA VAL A 95 4.92 5.04 6.97
C VAL A 95 3.70 4.91 7.88
N ILE A 96 3.50 5.89 8.77
CA ILE A 96 2.32 5.98 9.62
C ILE A 96 1.57 7.25 9.28
N ASP A 97 0.30 7.11 8.90
CA ASP A 97 -0.61 8.24 8.73
C ASP A 97 -1.27 8.60 10.07
N PHE A 98 -1.17 9.87 10.45
CA PHE A 98 -1.81 10.42 11.63
C PHE A 98 -3.15 11.12 11.26
N PRO A 99 -4.10 11.21 12.21
CA PRO A 99 -5.39 11.84 11.97
C PRO A 99 -5.32 13.35 11.69
N ASP A 100 -4.20 14.00 12.01
CA ASP A 100 -3.92 15.40 11.67
C ASP A 100 -3.42 15.59 10.22
N GLY A 101 -3.29 14.49 9.46
CA GLY A 101 -2.78 14.47 8.10
C GLY A 101 -1.25 14.52 8.02
N SER A 102 -0.55 14.55 9.16
CA SER A 102 0.91 14.36 9.19
C SER A 102 1.26 12.89 8.96
N LYS A 103 2.46 12.64 8.44
CA LYS A 103 2.99 11.30 8.19
C LYS A 103 4.28 11.10 8.96
N LEU A 104 4.46 9.95 9.61
CA LEU A 104 5.78 9.51 10.06
C LEU A 104 6.43 8.72 8.94
N ALA A 105 7.63 9.09 8.50
CA ALA A 105 8.45 8.29 7.59
C ALA A 105 9.92 8.40 8.02
N ASP A 106 10.64 7.28 8.09
CA ASP A 106 12.06 7.25 8.50
C ASP A 106 12.37 8.01 9.82
N GLY A 107 11.42 8.00 10.76
CA GLY A 107 11.56 8.65 12.07
C GLY A 107 11.43 10.17 12.03
N LYS A 108 11.02 10.74 10.89
CA LYS A 108 10.73 12.17 10.71
C LYS A 108 9.23 12.36 10.50
N MET A 109 8.66 13.36 11.18
CA MET A 109 7.31 13.83 10.89
C MET A 109 7.35 14.70 9.63
N ILE A 110 6.65 14.24 8.60
CA ILE A 110 6.36 15.02 7.40
C ILE A 110 5.01 15.71 7.66
N PRO A 111 4.97 17.05 7.74
CA PRO A 111 3.72 17.78 7.89
C PRO A 111 2.80 17.50 6.70
N LYS A 112 1.48 17.60 6.91
CA LYS A 112 0.51 17.50 5.81
C LYS A 112 1.00 18.41 4.67
N PRO A 113 1.19 17.90 3.44
CA PRO A 113 1.52 18.78 2.33
C PRO A 113 0.41 19.83 2.26
N GLU A 114 0.78 21.10 2.46
CA GLU A 114 -0.14 22.20 2.21
C GLU A 114 -0.66 21.96 0.79
N GLU A 115 -1.93 21.57 0.69
CA GLU A 115 -2.66 21.56 -0.57
C GLU A 115 -2.65 23.01 -1.03
N LYS A 116 -1.57 23.41 -1.73
CA LYS A 116 -1.63 24.59 -2.58
C LYS A 116 -2.88 24.37 -3.41
N PRO A 117 -3.83 25.32 -3.40
CA PRO A 117 -5.01 25.22 -4.23
C PRO A 117 -4.53 24.80 -5.60
N VAL A 118 -4.94 23.61 -6.03
CA VAL A 118 -4.71 23.19 -7.40
C VAL A 118 -5.45 24.26 -8.19
N GLU A 119 -4.71 25.25 -8.71
CA GLU A 119 -5.24 26.18 -9.69
C GLU A 119 -5.89 25.29 -10.73
N ALA A 120 -7.21 25.40 -10.85
CA ALA A 120 -7.97 24.62 -11.80
C ALA A 120 -7.24 24.75 -13.14
N PRO A 121 -6.91 23.62 -13.80
CA PRO A 121 -6.19 23.67 -15.07
C PRO A 121 -6.92 24.65 -15.96
N SER A 122 -6.17 25.65 -16.45
CA SER A 122 -6.75 26.78 -17.18
C SER A 122 -7.56 26.25 -18.37
N GLU A 123 -8.60 26.96 -18.80
CA GLU A 123 -9.42 26.53 -19.96
C GLU A 123 -8.56 26.26 -21.22
N GLU A 124 -7.37 26.88 -21.31
CA GLU A 124 -6.40 26.60 -22.38
C GLU A 124 -5.76 25.21 -22.28
N GLU A 125 -5.40 24.74 -21.09
CA GLU A 125 -4.83 23.39 -20.90
C GLU A 125 -5.88 22.30 -21.14
N GLN A 126 -7.14 22.57 -20.79
CA GLN A 126 -8.24 21.65 -21.07
C GLN A 126 -8.50 21.53 -22.58
N ARG A 127 -8.50 22.65 -23.32
CA ARG A 127 -8.63 22.64 -24.79
C ARG A 127 -7.45 21.98 -25.49
N ALA A 128 -6.23 22.18 -24.99
CA ALA A 128 -5.04 21.52 -25.56
C ALA A 128 -5.08 19.99 -25.36
N SER A 129 -5.56 19.53 -24.20
CA SER A 129 -5.73 18.11 -23.88
C SER A 129 -6.85 17.45 -24.69
N GLU A 130 -7.99 18.14 -24.90
CA GLU A 130 -9.06 17.65 -25.78
C GLU A 130 -8.62 17.56 -27.23
N ALA A 131 -7.92 18.57 -27.75
CA ALA A 131 -7.41 18.55 -29.12
C ALA A 131 -6.40 17.40 -29.37
N GLN A 132 -5.56 17.08 -28.37
CA GLN A 132 -4.65 15.93 -28.46
C GLN A 132 -5.40 14.61 -28.49
N ARG A 133 -6.45 14.45 -27.67
CA ARG A 133 -7.28 13.24 -27.67
C ARG A 133 -8.07 13.07 -28.96
N GLU A 134 -8.61 14.15 -29.53
CA GLU A 134 -9.32 14.10 -30.81
C GLU A 134 -8.38 13.67 -31.96
N ALA A 135 -7.16 14.21 -31.99
CA ALA A 135 -6.16 13.83 -32.98
C ALA A 135 -5.77 12.34 -32.89
N GLU A 136 -5.58 11.82 -31.67
CA GLU A 136 -5.22 10.41 -31.45
C GLU A 136 -6.34 9.45 -31.88
N ILE A 137 -7.61 9.83 -31.62
CA ILE A 137 -8.78 9.04 -32.06
C ILE A 137 -8.88 9.03 -33.60
N GLU A 138 -8.63 10.16 -34.25
CA GLU A 138 -8.67 10.25 -35.72
C GLU A 138 -7.57 9.41 -36.37
N GLU A 139 -6.35 9.44 -35.83
CA GLU A 139 -5.21 8.64 -36.30
C GLU A 139 -5.48 7.13 -36.15
N GLN A 140 -5.98 6.69 -34.99
CA GLN A 140 -6.37 5.29 -34.79
C GLN A 140 -7.49 4.86 -35.75
N GLY A 141 -8.46 5.74 -36.01
CA GLY A 141 -9.54 5.49 -36.96
C GLY A 141 -9.10 5.41 -38.41
N GLN A 142 -8.02 6.09 -38.81
CA GLN A 142 -7.41 5.96 -40.13
C GLN A 142 -6.63 4.64 -40.26
N ALA A 143 -5.83 4.29 -39.25
CA ALA A 143 -5.05 3.04 -39.24
C ALA A 143 -5.94 1.79 -39.40
N ILE A 144 -7.08 1.75 -38.68
CA ILE A 144 -8.05 0.63 -38.78
C ILE A 144 -8.66 0.55 -40.18
N ARG A 145 -8.99 1.70 -40.79
CA ARG A 145 -9.56 1.76 -42.16
C ARG A 145 -8.55 1.28 -43.21
N ASP A 146 -7.30 1.68 -43.10
CA ASP A 146 -6.25 1.26 -44.01
C ASP A 146 -5.95 -0.23 -43.90
N GLU A 147 -5.93 -0.78 -42.68
CA GLU A 147 -5.73 -2.21 -42.47
C GLU A 147 -6.88 -3.04 -43.06
N ALA A 148 -8.13 -2.58 -42.90
CA ALA A 148 -9.31 -3.22 -43.49
C ALA A 148 -9.25 -3.21 -45.03
N TRP A 149 -8.88 -2.07 -45.63
CA TRP A 149 -8.72 -1.94 -47.08
C TRP A 149 -7.63 -2.87 -47.64
N GLN A 150 -6.50 -2.97 -46.95
CA GLN A 150 -5.40 -3.87 -47.33
C GLN A 150 -5.83 -5.35 -47.25
N LYS A 151 -6.59 -5.74 -46.22
CA LYS A 151 -7.16 -7.10 -46.11
C LYS A 151 -8.10 -7.41 -47.28
N GLN A 152 -8.99 -6.47 -47.64
CA GLN A 152 -9.92 -6.65 -48.76
C GLN A 152 -9.18 -6.80 -50.11
N LYS A 153 -8.15 -5.97 -50.36
CA LYS A 153 -7.31 -6.08 -51.55
C LYS A 153 -6.60 -7.43 -51.64
N ARG A 154 -6.06 -7.94 -50.52
CA ARG A 154 -5.44 -9.27 -50.47
C ARG A 154 -6.46 -10.36 -50.80
N GLN A 155 -7.67 -10.29 -50.25
CA GLN A 155 -8.73 -11.26 -50.53
C GLN A 155 -9.14 -11.28 -52.00
N LEU A 156 -9.33 -10.10 -52.62
CA LEU A 156 -9.62 -9.98 -54.05
C LEU A 156 -8.49 -10.56 -54.92
N LYS A 157 -7.22 -10.29 -54.56
CA LYS A 157 -6.06 -10.84 -55.27
C LYS A 157 -6.02 -12.38 -55.21
N TRP A 158 -6.35 -12.97 -54.05
CA TRP A 158 -6.46 -14.42 -53.90
C TRP A 158 -7.58 -15.02 -54.74
N GLN A 159 -8.76 -14.37 -54.80
CA GLN A 159 -9.87 -14.84 -55.62
C GLN A 159 -9.54 -14.82 -57.12
N LEU A 160 -8.87 -13.77 -57.60
CA LEU A 160 -8.43 -13.68 -59.00
C LEU A 160 -7.40 -14.76 -59.35
N ALA A 161 -6.43 -15.03 -58.47
CA ALA A 161 -5.41 -16.05 -58.70
C ALA A 161 -5.98 -17.47 -58.75
N ALA A 162 -7.08 -17.76 -58.05
CA ALA A 162 -7.74 -19.07 -58.04
C ALA A 162 -8.61 -19.33 -59.29
N ALA A 163 -8.91 -18.30 -60.09
CA ALA A 163 -9.74 -18.39 -61.29
C ALA A 163 -8.94 -18.55 -62.59
N THR A 164 -7.61 -18.44 -62.54
CA THR A 164 -6.65 -18.69 -63.63
C THR A 164 -5.99 -20.05 -63.49
#